data_AF-A0A2E4P3E6-F1
#
_entry.id   AF-A0A2E4P3E6-F1
#
_cell.length_a   1.000
_cell.length_b   1.000
_cell.length_c   1.000
_cell.angle_alpha   90.00
_cell.angle_beta   90.00
_cell.angle_gamma   90.00
#
_symmetry.space_group_name_H-M   'P 1'
#
loop_
_entity.id
_entity.type
_entity.pdbx_description
1 polymer ?
#
loop_
_entity_poly.entity_id
_entity_poly.type
_entity_poly.pdbx_seq_one_letter_code
_entity_poly.pdbx_strand_id
1 'polypeptide(L)'
;MRSMFMDATSFNQVISFWNVSNVTNMYMMFERATSFNQNIGNWNVSSVTDMSSMFERATSFNQNIGNWDVSNVTNMSSMFKAAEKFNQDISSWDVSNVTDMKSMFSEAYKFNQDLSSWNIQNVTNCAGFSGFTYDWILPQPNFLISCD
;
A
#
# COMPACT_ATOMS: atom_id res chain seq x y z
N MET A 1 3.95 -1.97 14.69
CA MET A 1 2.59 -1.44 14.91
C MET A 1 1.57 -2.35 14.20
N ARG A 2 1.60 -3.64 14.52
CA ARG A 2 0.74 -4.66 13.89
C ARG A 2 -0.71 -4.45 14.33
N SER A 3 -1.63 -4.37 13.37
CA SER A 3 -3.08 -4.35 13.58
C SER A 3 -3.61 -3.27 14.55
N MET A 4 -2.88 -2.17 14.74
CA MET A 4 -3.16 -1.21 15.81
C MET A 4 -4.52 -0.52 15.71
N PHE A 5 -4.97 -0.22 14.49
CA PHE A 5 -6.26 0.41 14.18
C PHE A 5 -7.12 -0.47 13.27
N MET A 6 -6.88 -1.78 13.28
CA MET A 6 -7.74 -2.74 12.59
C MET A 6 -9.18 -2.57 13.09
N ASP A 7 -10.14 -2.53 12.17
CA ASP A 7 -11.58 -2.35 12.43
C ASP A 7 -11.97 -1.05 13.16
N ALA A 8 -11.04 -0.10 13.32
CA ALA A 8 -11.31 1.20 13.91
C ALA A 8 -12.04 2.11 12.91
N THR A 9 -13.25 1.72 12.51
CA THR A 9 -14.05 2.31 11.42
C THR A 9 -14.26 3.82 11.57
N SER A 10 -14.29 4.35 12.79
CA SER A 10 -14.45 5.79 13.08
C SER A 10 -13.13 6.52 13.35
N PHE A 11 -11.99 5.83 13.35
CA PHE A 11 -10.70 6.43 13.67
C PHE A 11 -10.22 7.34 12.53
N ASN A 12 -9.96 8.60 12.86
CA ASN A 12 -9.41 9.59 11.93
C ASN A 12 -8.68 10.69 12.72
N GLN A 13 -7.95 10.33 13.78
CA GLN A 13 -7.28 11.28 14.67
C GLN A 13 -5.85 11.58 14.20
N VAL A 14 -5.38 12.80 14.44
CA VAL A 14 -4.04 13.24 14.03
C VAL A 14 -2.97 12.35 14.68
N ILE A 15 -2.13 11.73 13.84
CA ILE A 15 -1.00 10.88 14.24
C ILE A 15 0.29 11.20 13.47
N SER A 16 0.31 12.32 12.75
CA SER A 16 1.48 12.76 11.96
C SER A 16 2.73 12.98 12.82
N PHE A 17 2.57 13.23 14.12
CA PHE A 17 3.67 13.47 15.06
C PHE A 17 4.30 12.17 15.62
N TRP A 18 3.78 11.00 15.27
CA TRP A 18 4.32 9.75 15.78
C TRP A 18 5.71 9.46 15.22
N ASN A 19 6.63 9.10 16.09
CA ASN A 19 7.92 8.55 15.66
C ASN A 19 7.76 7.05 15.36
N VAL A 20 7.79 6.70 14.08
CA VAL A 20 7.70 5.31 13.59
C VAL A 20 9.02 4.78 13.03
N SER A 21 10.14 5.49 13.23
CA SER A 21 11.42 5.18 12.57
C SER A 21 12.00 3.81 12.91
N ASN A 22 11.62 3.22 14.05
CA ASN A 22 12.06 1.90 14.50
C ASN A 22 11.01 0.81 14.28
N VAL A 23 9.88 1.13 13.65
CA VAL A 23 8.82 0.16 13.37
C VAL A 23 9.25 -0.69 12.19
N THR A 24 9.27 -2.01 12.37
CA THR A 24 9.60 -2.98 11.32
C THR A 24 8.37 -3.67 10.71
N ASN A 25 7.25 -3.67 11.42
CA ASN A 25 6.02 -4.35 11.00
C ASN A 25 4.80 -3.42 11.12
N MET A 26 4.11 -3.18 10.00
CA MET A 26 2.87 -2.39 9.90
C MET A 26 1.70 -3.24 9.35
N TYR A 27 1.80 -4.57 9.45
CA TYR A 27 0.75 -5.50 9.01
C TYR A 27 -0.62 -5.10 9.55
N MET A 28 -1.59 -4.95 8.65
CA MET A 28 -3.00 -4.62 8.95
C MET A 28 -3.20 -3.38 9.83
N MET A 29 -2.24 -2.44 9.87
CA MET A 29 -2.29 -1.32 10.83
C MET A 29 -3.61 -0.52 10.76
N PHE A 30 -4.12 -0.28 9.55
CA PHE A 30 -5.38 0.44 9.29
C PHE A 30 -6.41 -0.39 8.51
N GLU A 31 -6.30 -1.72 8.56
CA GLU A 31 -7.27 -2.58 7.88
C GLU A 31 -8.69 -2.26 8.38
N ARG A 32 -9.63 -2.02 7.46
CA ARG A 32 -11.04 -1.69 7.74
C ARG A 32 -11.23 -0.42 8.60
N ALA A 33 -10.21 0.42 8.75
CA ALA A 33 -10.34 1.77 9.31
C ALA A 33 -10.98 2.71 8.28
N THR A 34 -12.26 2.49 7.97
CA THR A 34 -12.95 3.08 6.80
C THR A 34 -12.99 4.62 6.78
N SER A 35 -12.95 5.29 7.94
CA SER A 35 -12.90 6.76 8.04
C SER A 35 -11.49 7.35 8.04
N PHE A 36 -10.45 6.51 8.12
CA PHE A 36 -9.07 6.99 8.26
C PHE A 36 -8.59 7.67 6.98
N ASN A 37 -8.19 8.93 7.08
CA ASN A 37 -7.62 9.72 5.98
C ASN A 37 -6.67 10.81 6.52
N GLN A 38 -5.96 10.54 7.62
CA GLN A 38 -5.04 11.52 8.21
C GLN A 38 -3.70 11.50 7.51
N ASN A 39 -3.10 12.69 7.36
CA ASN A 39 -1.79 12.84 6.75
C ASN A 39 -0.72 12.11 7.57
N ILE A 40 -0.08 11.13 6.93
CA ILE A 40 1.04 10.32 7.44
C ILE A 40 2.22 10.33 6.48
N GLY A 41 2.22 11.22 5.47
CA GLY A 41 3.27 11.30 4.46
C GLY A 41 4.65 11.68 5.02
N ASN A 42 4.69 12.21 6.25
CA ASN A 42 5.91 12.57 6.96
C ASN A 42 6.49 11.44 7.84
N TRP A 43 5.86 10.27 7.89
CA TRP A 43 6.38 9.13 8.63
C TRP A 43 7.67 8.59 8.00
N ASN A 44 8.67 8.36 8.84
CA ASN A 44 9.87 7.63 8.41
C ASN A 44 9.59 6.11 8.51
N VAL A 45 9.29 5.50 7.37
CA VAL A 45 9.00 4.06 7.25
C VAL A 45 10.19 3.22 6.76
N SER A 46 11.40 3.80 6.72
CA SER A 46 12.57 3.15 6.10
C SER A 46 12.99 1.84 6.78
N SER A 47 12.57 1.59 8.03
CA SER A 47 12.85 0.34 8.75
C SER A 47 11.76 -0.73 8.60
N VAL A 48 10.64 -0.40 7.93
CA VAL A 48 9.51 -1.32 7.78
C VAL A 48 9.83 -2.38 6.74
N THR A 49 9.61 -3.65 7.09
CA THR A 49 9.80 -4.79 6.19
C THR A 49 8.49 -5.43 5.74
N ASP A 50 7.39 -5.20 6.48
CA ASP A 50 6.08 -5.78 6.23
C ASP A 50 4.98 -4.72 6.32
N MET A 51 4.33 -4.46 5.19
CA MET A 51 3.20 -3.54 5.03
C MET A 51 1.93 -4.26 4.55
N SER A 52 1.89 -5.59 4.65
CA SER A 52 0.75 -6.36 4.13
C SER A 52 -0.58 -5.97 4.78
N SER A 53 -1.61 -5.82 3.96
CA SER A 53 -2.96 -5.36 4.32
C SER A 53 -3.02 -4.03 5.10
N MET A 54 -1.96 -3.20 5.09
CA MET A 54 -1.90 -2.00 5.94
C MET A 54 -3.11 -1.06 5.77
N PHE A 55 -3.60 -0.87 4.54
CA PHE A 55 -4.78 -0.06 4.20
C PHE A 55 -5.89 -0.89 3.54
N GLU A 56 -5.91 -2.21 3.73
CA GLU A 56 -6.97 -3.05 3.17
C GLU A 56 -8.34 -2.56 3.69
N ARG A 57 -9.27 -2.27 2.77
CA ARG A 57 -10.61 -1.73 3.07
C ARG A 57 -10.60 -0.40 3.85
N ALA A 58 -9.50 0.35 3.86
CA ALA A 58 -9.47 1.72 4.36
C ALA A 58 -10.07 2.67 3.29
N THR A 59 -11.37 2.55 3.06
CA THR A 59 -12.06 3.09 1.87
C THR A 59 -11.93 4.62 1.70
N SER A 60 -11.70 5.37 2.78
CA SER A 60 -11.49 6.83 2.72
C SER A 60 -10.04 7.28 2.52
N PHE A 61 -9.07 6.39 2.64
CA PHE A 61 -7.66 6.75 2.64
C PHE A 61 -7.20 7.21 1.25
N ASN A 62 -6.65 8.42 1.16
CA ASN A 62 -6.09 8.98 -0.08
C ASN A 62 -5.01 10.05 0.22
N GLN A 63 -4.16 9.80 1.23
CA GLN A 63 -3.11 10.74 1.62
C GLN A 63 -1.80 10.47 0.88
N ASN A 64 -1.10 11.54 0.52
CA ASN A 64 0.17 11.43 -0.20
C ASN A 64 1.23 10.72 0.65
N ILE A 65 1.70 9.58 0.14
CA ILE A 65 2.75 8.73 0.71
C ILE A 65 3.85 8.42 -0.32
N GLY A 66 3.89 9.15 -1.44
CA GLY A 66 4.88 8.94 -2.52
C GLY A 66 6.34 9.15 -2.07
N ASN A 67 6.52 9.93 -1.00
CA ASN A 67 7.84 10.21 -0.41
C ASN A 67 8.31 9.15 0.61
N TRP A 68 7.54 8.09 0.86
CA TRP A 68 7.96 7.01 1.74
C TRP A 68 9.14 6.23 1.15
N ASP A 69 10.17 6.01 1.97
CA ASP A 69 11.24 5.07 1.66
C ASP A 69 10.76 3.65 1.99
N VAL A 70 10.34 2.92 0.96
CA VAL A 70 9.86 1.53 1.06
C VAL A 70 10.91 0.50 0.63
N SER A 71 12.17 0.92 0.46
CA SER A 71 13.24 0.08 -0.09
C SER A 71 13.52 -1.20 0.73
N ASN A 72 13.18 -1.23 2.03
CA ASN A 72 13.33 -2.41 2.88
C ASN A 72 12.08 -3.30 2.97
N VAL A 73 10.97 -2.92 2.33
CA VAL A 73 9.72 -3.69 2.38
C VAL A 73 9.84 -4.92 1.49
N THR A 74 9.47 -6.07 2.05
CA THR A 74 9.50 -7.37 1.35
C THR A 74 8.10 -7.92 1.07
N ASN A 75 7.08 -7.46 1.81
CA ASN A 75 5.69 -7.87 1.65
C ASN A 75 4.74 -6.67 1.59
N MET A 76 4.04 -6.53 0.47
CA MET A 76 3.00 -5.53 0.19
C MET A 76 1.66 -6.17 -0.19
N SER A 77 1.49 -7.47 0.08
CA SER A 77 0.25 -8.18 -0.25
C SER A 77 -0.98 -7.46 0.34
N SER A 78 -1.99 -7.26 -0.50
CA SER A 78 -3.26 -6.59 -0.18
C SER A 78 -3.15 -5.19 0.43
N MET A 79 -1.99 -4.52 0.35
CA MET A 79 -1.74 -3.25 1.04
C MET A 79 -2.83 -2.18 0.80
N PHE A 80 -3.35 -2.07 -0.43
CA PHE A 80 -4.41 -1.14 -0.82
C PHE A 80 -5.67 -1.85 -1.34
N LYS A 81 -5.83 -3.14 -1.03
CA LYS A 81 -6.98 -3.90 -1.49
C LYS A 81 -8.28 -3.26 -0.97
N ALA A 82 -9.22 -2.95 -1.86
CA ALA A 82 -10.45 -2.23 -1.55
C ALA A 82 -10.24 -0.87 -0.82
N ALA A 83 -9.08 -0.22 -1.00
CA ALA A 83 -8.87 1.17 -0.62
C ALA A 83 -9.47 2.08 -1.70
N GLU A 84 -10.80 2.09 -1.78
CA GLU A 84 -11.57 2.58 -2.94
C GLU A 84 -11.17 3.97 -3.46
N LYS A 85 -10.76 4.90 -2.58
CA LYS A 85 -10.38 6.28 -2.94
C LYS A 85 -8.90 6.50 -3.20
N PHE A 86 -8.04 5.52 -2.92
CA PHE A 86 -6.60 5.72 -3.01
C PHE A 86 -6.17 5.91 -4.47
N ASN A 87 -5.53 7.03 -4.78
CA ASN A 87 -4.99 7.35 -6.10
C ASN A 87 -3.79 8.31 -6.02
N GLN A 88 -2.91 8.10 -5.06
CA GLN A 88 -1.71 8.93 -4.91
C GLN A 88 -0.56 8.37 -5.72
N ASP A 89 0.28 9.25 -6.26
CA ASP A 89 1.48 8.88 -7.00
C ASP A 89 2.49 8.18 -6.06
N ILE A 90 2.84 6.96 -6.44
CA ILE A 90 3.82 6.09 -5.79
C ILE A 90 4.81 5.51 -6.83
N SER A 91 4.89 6.12 -8.01
CA SER A 91 5.76 5.71 -9.12
C SER A 91 7.26 5.79 -8.75
N SER A 92 7.60 6.59 -7.73
CA SER A 92 8.96 6.77 -7.20
C SER A 92 9.38 5.73 -6.16
N TRP A 93 8.49 4.84 -5.72
CA TRP A 93 8.83 3.82 -4.73
C TRP A 93 9.86 2.83 -5.26
N ASP A 94 10.92 2.58 -4.48
CA ASP A 94 11.83 1.47 -4.70
C ASP A 94 11.23 0.18 -4.15
N VAL A 95 10.62 -0.60 -5.04
CA VAL A 95 10.00 -1.90 -4.72
C VAL A 95 10.92 -3.09 -5.02
N SER A 96 12.21 -2.86 -5.27
CA SER A 96 13.14 -3.90 -5.74
C SER A 96 13.31 -5.07 -4.75
N ASN A 97 13.04 -4.88 -3.46
CA ASN A 97 13.09 -5.94 -2.45
C ASN A 97 11.73 -6.64 -2.19
N VAL A 98 10.65 -6.18 -2.83
CA VAL A 98 9.32 -6.77 -2.62
C VAL A 98 9.24 -8.13 -3.31
N THR A 99 8.74 -9.12 -2.57
CA THR A 99 8.56 -10.51 -3.06
C THR A 99 7.09 -10.91 -3.20
N ASP A 100 6.19 -10.26 -2.45
CA ASP A 100 4.75 -10.52 -2.47
C ASP A 100 3.95 -9.22 -2.67
N MET A 101 3.21 -9.15 -3.77
CA MET A 101 2.27 -8.09 -4.14
C MET A 101 0.85 -8.62 -4.39
N LYS A 102 0.53 -9.82 -3.90
CA LYS A 102 -0.78 -10.45 -4.08
C LYS A 102 -1.91 -9.49 -3.75
N SER A 103 -2.81 -9.29 -4.70
CA SER A 103 -4.01 -8.46 -4.55
C SER A 103 -3.76 -7.02 -4.08
N MET A 104 -2.55 -6.48 -4.23
CA MET A 104 -2.14 -5.18 -3.67
C MET A 104 -3.12 -4.04 -3.96
N PHE A 105 -3.67 -3.98 -5.18
CA PHE A 105 -4.62 -2.98 -5.64
C PHE A 105 -5.98 -3.56 -5.98
N SER A 106 -6.26 -4.83 -5.66
CA SER A 106 -7.55 -5.42 -6.01
C SER A 106 -8.71 -4.60 -5.41
N GLU A 107 -9.72 -4.28 -6.21
CA GLU A 107 -10.86 -3.43 -5.83
C GLU A 107 -10.49 -1.98 -5.41
N ALA A 108 -9.26 -1.51 -5.67
CA ALA A 108 -8.86 -0.12 -5.42
C ALA A 108 -9.40 0.82 -6.52
N TYR A 109 -10.72 0.97 -6.61
CA TYR A 109 -11.42 1.46 -7.81
C TYR A 109 -10.90 2.78 -8.41
N LYS A 110 -10.37 3.70 -7.62
CA LYS A 110 -9.84 4.99 -8.10
C LYS A 110 -8.37 4.98 -8.48
N PHE A 111 -7.64 3.89 -8.22
CA PHE A 111 -6.21 3.84 -8.47
C PHE A 111 -5.92 3.84 -9.97
N ASN A 112 -5.12 4.81 -10.41
CA ASN A 112 -4.71 4.97 -11.80
C ASN A 112 -3.39 5.75 -11.86
N GLN A 113 -2.28 5.06 -11.61
CA GLN A 113 -0.91 5.61 -11.65
C GLN A 113 -0.05 4.81 -12.63
N ASP A 114 0.95 5.46 -13.22
CA ASP A 114 1.95 4.77 -14.05
C ASP A 114 3.00 4.15 -13.13
N LEU A 115 3.04 2.82 -13.09
CA LEU A 115 3.99 2.03 -12.31
C LEU A 115 4.92 1.19 -13.21
N SER A 116 5.02 1.53 -14.49
CA SER A 116 5.86 0.78 -15.44
C SER A 116 7.36 0.84 -15.12
N SER A 117 7.78 1.81 -14.31
CA SER A 117 9.17 1.99 -13.85
C SER A 117 9.57 1.06 -12.70
N TRP A 118 8.62 0.40 -12.03
CA TRP A 118 8.90 -0.42 -10.86
C TRP A 118 9.79 -1.62 -11.20
N ASN A 119 10.87 -1.78 -10.43
CA ASN A 119 11.70 -2.98 -10.49
C ASN A 119 11.06 -4.11 -9.68
N ILE A 120 10.45 -5.04 -10.41
CA ILE A 120 9.66 -6.17 -9.88
C ILE A 120 10.34 -7.53 -10.02
N GLN A 121 11.65 -7.57 -10.30
CA GLN A 121 12.37 -8.82 -10.60
C GLN A 121 12.33 -9.84 -9.45
N ASN A 122 12.16 -9.38 -8.21
CA ASN A 122 12.07 -10.23 -7.02
C ASN A 122 10.63 -10.66 -6.67
N VAL A 123 9.61 -10.18 -7.39
CA VAL A 123 8.21 -10.53 -7.11
C VAL A 123 7.96 -11.96 -7.55
N THR A 124 7.58 -12.81 -6.57
CA THR A 124 7.25 -14.23 -6.79
C THR A 124 5.77 -14.52 -6.61
N ASN A 125 4.99 -13.56 -6.09
CA ASN A 125 3.55 -13.67 -5.93
C ASN A 125 2.88 -12.32 -6.26
N CYS A 126 2.06 -12.31 -7.31
CA CYS A 126 1.27 -11.14 -7.72
C CYS A 126 -0.20 -11.51 -8.02
N ALA A 127 -0.67 -12.68 -7.57
CA ALA A 127 -2.01 -13.15 -7.89
C ALA A 127 -3.10 -12.11 -7.55
N GLY A 128 -3.96 -11.81 -8.52
CA GLY A 128 -4.99 -10.78 -8.45
C GLY A 128 -4.48 -9.36 -8.21
N PHE A 129 -3.21 -9.02 -8.52
CA PHE A 129 -2.55 -7.74 -8.20
C PHE A 129 -3.46 -6.53 -8.32
N SER A 130 -4.17 -6.40 -9.45
CA SER A 130 -5.10 -5.31 -9.77
C SER A 130 -6.53 -5.79 -10.06
N GLY A 131 -6.91 -6.97 -9.55
CA GLY A 131 -8.23 -7.57 -9.81
C GLY A 131 -9.39 -6.64 -9.48
N PHE A 132 -10.31 -6.42 -10.42
CA PHE A 132 -11.46 -5.51 -10.27
C PHE A 132 -11.12 -4.01 -10.09
N THR A 133 -9.96 -3.57 -10.60
CA THR A 133 -9.53 -2.14 -10.60
C THR A 133 -9.85 -1.48 -11.95
N TYR A 134 -11.13 -1.24 -12.21
CA TYR A 134 -11.62 -0.92 -13.55
C TYR A 134 -11.16 0.43 -14.13
N ASP A 135 -10.85 1.43 -13.28
CA ASP A 135 -10.44 2.76 -13.75
C ASP A 135 -8.92 2.84 -14.05
N TRP A 136 -8.14 1.77 -13.83
CA TRP A 136 -6.69 1.78 -14.04
C TRP A 136 -6.34 1.59 -15.52
N ILE A 137 -5.99 2.69 -16.17
CA ILE A 137 -5.64 2.75 -17.61
C ILE A 137 -4.16 3.09 -17.86
N LEU A 138 -3.47 3.67 -16.88
CA LEU A 138 -2.04 3.96 -16.98
C LEU A 138 -1.18 2.68 -16.94
N PRO A 139 0.05 2.72 -17.47
CA PRO A 139 0.90 1.53 -17.54
C PRO A 139 1.12 0.86 -16.18
N GLN A 140 0.87 -0.45 -16.14
CA GLN A 140 1.05 -1.30 -14.96
C GLN A 140 2.50 -1.86 -14.93
N PRO A 141 2.96 -2.40 -13.79
CA PRO A 141 4.25 -3.09 -13.72
C PRO A 141 4.28 -4.32 -14.64
N ASN A 142 5.42 -4.58 -15.26
CA ASN A 142 5.58 -5.69 -16.21
C ASN A 142 6.04 -6.98 -15.52
N PHE A 143 5.11 -7.68 -14.85
CA PHE A 143 5.37 -8.95 -14.13
C PHE A 143 5.98 -10.06 -15.00
N LEU A 144 7.02 -10.72 -14.46
CA LEU A 144 7.66 -11.89 -15.09
C LEU A 144 6.83 -13.17 -14.93
N ILE A 145 5.84 -13.14 -14.05
CA ILE A 145 4.92 -14.24 -13.73
C ILE A 145 3.48 -13.79 -14.01
N SER A 146 2.56 -14.73 -14.23
CA SER A 146 1.14 -14.39 -14.32
C SER A 146 0.61 -13.94 -12.95
N CYS A 147 -0.23 -12.91 -12.99
CA CYS A 147 -0.87 -12.30 -11.84
C CYS A 147 -2.39 -12.52 -11.83
N ASP A 148 -2.90 -13.44 -12.66
CA ASP A 148 -4.33 -13.78 -12.70
C ASP A 148 -4.81 -14.46 -11.40
#